data_AF-A0A938PMC6-F1
#
_entry.id   AF-A0A938PMC6-F1
#
_cell.length_a   1.000
_cell.length_b   1.000
_cell.length_c   1.000
_cell.angle_alpha   90.00
_cell.angle_beta   90.00
_cell.angle_gamma   90.00
#
_symmetry.space_group_name_H-M   'P 1'
#
loop_
_entity.id
_entity.type
_entity.pdbx_description
1 polymer ?
#
loop_
_entity_poly.entity_id
_entity_poly.type
_entity_poly.pdbx_seq_one_letter_code
_entity_poly.pdbx_strand_id
1 'polypeptide(L)'
;MLEDGDFRHLLEVRQERFLDIDGTFTGLIEDDDLLALSVRRGSLTPSERREIQSHVVHTRDFLSVLPWPPELASVPVIAGTHHERLDGSGHPEGLIGDQIPLPARVIAVCDIYDASTAMNRPYKSSISPEQAAPTLED
;
A
#
# COMPACT_ATOMS: atom_id res chain seq x y z
N MET A 1 -15.86 -9.05 -3.07
CA MET A 1 -14.63 -9.14 -3.87
C MET A 1 -15.10 -9.68 -5.21
N LEU A 2 -14.94 -8.93 -6.31
CA LEU A 2 -15.33 -9.45 -7.63
C LEU A 2 -14.48 -10.69 -7.88
N GLU A 3 -15.13 -11.82 -8.20
CA GLU A 3 -14.44 -13.03 -8.68
C GLU A 3 -13.55 -12.66 -9.87
N ASP A 4 -12.55 -13.49 -10.18
CA ASP A 4 -11.56 -13.29 -11.26
C ASP A 4 -12.21 -13.11 -12.64
N GLY A 5 -12.81 -11.95 -12.86
CA GLY A 5 -13.32 -11.48 -14.13
C GLY A 5 -12.15 -10.95 -14.93
N ASP A 6 -11.94 -11.53 -16.10
CA ASP A 6 -11.11 -10.93 -17.12
C ASP A 6 -11.79 -9.60 -17.49
N PHE A 7 -11.11 -8.45 -17.31
CA PHE A 7 -11.65 -7.09 -17.43
C PHE A 7 -12.17 -6.71 -18.85
N ARG A 8 -12.51 -7.71 -19.66
CA ARG A 8 -13.05 -7.63 -21.03
C ARG A 8 -14.22 -6.68 -21.14
N HIS A 9 -15.16 -6.75 -20.20
CA HIS A 9 -16.31 -5.85 -20.24
C HIS A 9 -15.90 -4.38 -20.10
N LEU A 10 -14.91 -4.06 -19.25
CA LEU A 10 -14.39 -2.70 -19.16
C LEU A 10 -13.69 -2.27 -20.45
N LEU A 11 -13.01 -3.18 -21.15
CA LEU A 11 -12.39 -2.91 -22.45
C LEU A 11 -13.43 -2.67 -23.56
N GLU A 12 -14.57 -3.35 -23.50
CA GLU A 12 -15.71 -3.10 -24.39
C GLU A 12 -16.32 -1.72 -24.12
N VAL A 13 -16.62 -1.42 -22.85
CA VAL A 13 -17.16 -0.12 -22.39
C VAL A 13 -16.22 1.03 -22.76
N ARG A 14 -14.90 0.82 -22.69
CA ARG A 14 -13.89 1.81 -23.09
C ARG A 14 -13.99 2.21 -24.57
N GLN A 15 -14.49 1.31 -25.43
CA GLN A 15 -14.69 1.58 -26.85
C GLN A 15 -16.02 2.28 -27.14
N GLU A 16 -16.96 2.28 -26.19
CA GLU A 16 -18.22 2.98 -26.32
C GLU A 16 -18.02 4.49 -26.30
N ARG A 17 -18.77 5.16 -27.17
CA ARG A 17 -18.78 6.62 -27.29
C ARG A 17 -20.21 7.10 -27.32
N PHE A 18 -20.46 8.25 -26.71
CA PHE A 18 -21.76 8.89 -26.71
C PHE A 18 -21.63 10.33 -27.23
N LEU A 19 -22.76 10.88 -27.69
CA LEU A 19 -22.85 12.28 -28.07
C LEU A 19 -23.14 13.11 -26.82
N ASP A 20 -22.21 13.97 -26.46
CA ASP A 20 -22.34 14.87 -25.31
C ASP A 20 -23.26 16.07 -25.65
N ILE A 21 -23.67 16.82 -24.63
CA ILE A 21 -24.60 17.95 -24.74
C ILE A 21 -24.08 19.08 -25.61
N ASP A 22 -22.75 19.18 -25.79
CA ASP A 22 -22.07 20.16 -26.64
C ASP A 22 -21.93 19.68 -28.10
N GLY A 23 -22.42 18.48 -28.42
CA GLY A 23 -22.35 17.87 -29.74
C GLY A 23 -21.02 17.15 -30.03
N THR A 24 -20.13 17.01 -29.04
CA THR A 24 -18.88 16.25 -29.19
C THR A 24 -19.10 14.77 -28.90
N PHE A 25 -18.29 13.90 -29.52
CA PHE A 25 -18.29 12.47 -29.21
C PHE A 25 -17.24 12.17 -28.15
N THR A 26 -17.69 11.83 -26.95
CA THR A 26 -16.85 11.52 -25.80
C THR A 26 -16.89 10.01 -25.51
N GLY A 27 -15.78 9.47 -24.98
CA GLY A 27 -15.73 8.09 -24.52
C GLY A 27 -16.59 7.90 -23.28
N LEU A 28 -17.23 6.74 -23.13
CA LEU A 28 -18.06 6.46 -21.95
C LEU A 28 -17.23 6.40 -20.66
N ILE A 29 -15.98 5.95 -20.76
CA ILE A 29 -14.96 5.98 -19.70
C ILE A 29 -13.60 6.38 -20.29
N GLU A 30 -12.77 7.03 -19.50
CA GLU A 30 -11.41 7.42 -19.89
C GLU A 30 -10.38 6.33 -19.53
N ASP A 31 -9.11 6.53 -19.93
CA ASP A 31 -8.04 5.58 -19.61
C ASP A 31 -7.76 5.52 -18.10
N ASP A 32 -7.88 6.64 -17.40
CA ASP A 32 -7.72 6.73 -15.95
C ASP A 32 -8.86 6.01 -15.22
N ASP A 33 -10.10 6.13 -15.73
CA ASP A 33 -11.26 5.39 -15.21
C ASP A 33 -11.05 3.87 -15.39
N LEU A 34 -10.62 3.45 -16.59
CA LEU A 34 -10.33 2.05 -16.86
C LEU A 34 -9.25 1.51 -15.91
N LEU A 35 -8.20 2.28 -15.64
CA LEU A 35 -7.15 1.91 -14.69
C LEU A 35 -7.69 1.77 -13.26
N ALA A 36 -8.49 2.73 -12.80
CA ALA A 36 -9.07 2.72 -11.46
C ALA A 36 -10.08 1.56 -11.29
N LEU A 37 -10.94 1.34 -12.28
CA LEU A 37 -11.93 0.26 -12.27
C LEU A 37 -11.30 -1.14 -12.42
N SER A 38 -10.08 -1.22 -12.96
CA SER A 38 -9.32 -2.48 -13.10
C SER A 38 -8.48 -2.85 -11.86
N VAL A 39 -8.62 -2.12 -10.74
CA VAL A 39 -7.92 -2.45 -9.49
C VAL A 39 -8.52 -3.72 -8.86
N ARG A 40 -7.75 -4.81 -8.85
CA ARG A 40 -8.18 -6.12 -8.31
C ARG A 40 -8.38 -6.14 -6.80
N ARG A 41 -7.55 -5.39 -6.05
CA ARG A 41 -7.59 -5.38 -4.57
C ARG A 41 -7.34 -3.98 -4.01
N GLY A 42 -8.21 -3.58 -3.09
CA GLY A 42 -8.21 -2.24 -2.52
C GLY A 42 -8.80 -1.23 -3.50
N SER A 43 -8.51 0.04 -3.25
CA SER A 43 -9.07 1.18 -3.99
C SER A 43 -8.01 2.06 -4.66
N LEU A 44 -6.75 1.62 -4.64
CA LEU A 44 -5.63 2.43 -5.11
C LEU A 44 -5.10 1.87 -6.43
N THR A 45 -4.97 2.75 -7.41
CA THR A 45 -4.21 2.50 -8.63
C THR A 45 -2.73 2.23 -8.30
N PRO A 46 -1.96 1.64 -9.24
CA PRO A 46 -0.53 1.40 -9.02
C PRO A 46 0.30 2.68 -8.78
N SER A 47 -0.10 3.83 -9.33
CA SER A 47 0.56 5.12 -9.08
C SER A 47 0.25 5.65 -7.69
N GLU A 48 -1.03 5.68 -7.30
CA GLU A 48 -1.45 6.11 -5.96
C GLU A 48 -0.87 5.22 -4.87
N ARG A 49 -0.79 3.91 -5.11
CA ARG A 49 -0.13 2.98 -4.18
C ARG A 49 1.34 3.33 -3.99
N ARG A 50 2.09 3.62 -5.06
CA ARG A 50 3.49 4.05 -4.97
C ARG A 50 3.63 5.36 -4.22
N GLU A 51 2.73 6.31 -4.46
CA GLU A 51 2.72 7.60 -3.75
C GLU A 51 2.49 7.39 -2.24
N ILE A 52 1.52 6.55 -1.85
CA ILE A 52 1.31 6.22 -0.45
C ILE A 52 2.52 5.49 0.14
N GLN A 53 3.12 4.55 -0.59
CA GLN A 53 4.33 3.84 -0.14
C GLN A 53 5.53 4.76 0.03
N SER A 54 5.60 5.89 -0.68
CA SER A 54 6.69 6.87 -0.58
C SER A 54 6.83 7.49 0.82
N HIS A 55 5.80 7.43 1.66
CA HIS A 55 5.83 8.05 2.99
C HIS A 55 6.99 7.54 3.86
N VAL A 56 7.44 6.30 3.72
CA VAL A 56 8.60 5.78 4.47
C VAL A 56 9.90 6.44 4.03
N VAL A 57 10.04 6.73 2.73
CA VAL A 57 11.18 7.46 2.16
C VAL A 57 11.15 8.90 2.65
N HIS A 58 10.01 9.58 2.50
CA HIS A 58 9.85 10.94 2.99
C HIS A 58 10.13 11.03 4.50
N THR A 59 9.61 10.10 5.30
CA THR A 59 9.85 10.03 6.74
C THR A 59 11.33 9.87 7.04
N ARG A 60 12.03 8.94 6.38
CA ARG A 60 13.47 8.78 6.52
C ARG A 60 14.21 10.08 6.22
N ASP A 61 13.91 10.71 5.07
CA ASP A 61 14.58 11.92 4.63
C ASP A 61 14.37 13.08 5.62
N PHE A 62 13.15 13.26 6.13
CA PHE A 62 12.85 14.24 7.17
C PHE A 62 13.57 13.95 8.49
N LEU A 63 13.63 12.69 8.92
CA LEU A 63 14.29 12.33 10.17
C LEU A 63 15.82 12.40 10.04
N SER A 64 16.37 12.15 8.85
CA SER A 64 17.82 12.17 8.59
C SER A 64 18.46 13.55 8.76
N VAL A 65 17.70 14.64 8.68
CA VAL A 65 18.22 16.01 8.88
C VAL A 65 18.14 16.48 10.34
N LEU A 66 17.55 15.70 11.24
CA LEU A 66 17.43 16.07 12.64
C LEU A 66 18.71 15.75 13.43
N PRO A 67 19.07 16.57 14.44
CA PRO A 67 20.27 16.35 15.25
C PRO A 67 20.01 15.27 16.32
N TRP A 68 20.09 14.00 15.95
CA TRP A 68 19.92 12.89 16.88
C TRP A 68 21.12 12.75 17.84
N PRO A 69 20.88 12.39 19.11
CA PRO A 69 21.94 11.89 19.97
C PRO A 69 22.43 10.53 19.43
N PRO A 70 23.69 10.11 19.72
CA PRO A 70 24.27 8.88 19.18
C PRO A 70 23.41 7.63 19.39
N GLU A 71 22.71 7.55 20.52
CA GLU A 71 21.85 6.42 20.89
C GLU A 71 20.60 6.30 20.01
N LEU A 72 20.21 7.37 19.32
CA LEU A 72 19.02 7.44 18.45
C LEU A 72 19.37 7.64 16.97
N ALA A 73 20.65 7.59 16.60
CA ALA A 73 21.10 7.83 15.23
C ALA A 73 20.52 6.85 14.20
N SER A 74 20.02 5.69 14.63
CA SER A 74 19.40 4.68 13.77
C SER A 74 17.91 4.92 13.48
N VAL A 75 17.25 5.87 14.17
CA VAL A 75 15.81 6.14 14.03
C VAL A 75 15.38 6.39 12.58
N PRO A 76 16.08 7.19 11.76
CA PRO A 76 15.70 7.39 10.36
C PRO A 76 15.69 6.10 9.54
N VAL A 77 16.67 5.23 9.75
CA VAL A 77 16.76 3.93 9.06
C VAL A 77 15.61 3.03 9.51
N ILE A 78 15.40 2.93 10.83
CA ILE A 78 14.32 2.10 11.40
C ILE A 78 12.95 2.52 10.84
N ALA A 79 12.66 3.82 10.84
CA ALA A 79 11.43 4.35 10.27
C ALA A 79 11.36 4.18 8.74
N GLY A 80 12.48 4.30 8.03
CA GLY A 80 12.53 4.13 6.58
C GLY A 80 12.32 2.69 6.10
N THR A 81 12.65 1.69 6.93
CA THR A 81 12.64 0.27 6.52
C THR A 81 11.58 -0.58 7.23
N HIS A 82 10.67 0.00 8.01
CA HIS A 82 9.64 -0.78 8.73
C HIS A 82 8.55 -1.39 7.82
N HIS A 83 8.54 -1.05 6.52
CA HIS A 83 7.68 -1.66 5.50
C HIS A 83 8.40 -2.75 4.69
N GLU A 84 9.67 -3.02 5.00
CA GLU A 84 10.40 -4.14 4.41
C GLU A 84 9.85 -5.47 4.93
N ARG A 85 9.93 -6.51 4.09
CA ARG A 85 9.44 -7.85 4.39
C ARG A 85 10.57 -8.85 4.29
N LEU A 86 10.53 -9.90 5.11
CA LEU A 86 11.62 -10.88 5.19
C LEU A 86 11.94 -11.56 3.85
N ASP A 87 10.93 -11.71 3.00
CA ASP A 87 11.00 -12.30 1.66
C ASP A 87 11.43 -11.32 0.54
N GLY A 88 11.63 -10.04 0.86
CA GLY A 88 12.01 -9.00 -0.09
C GLY A 88 10.84 -8.42 -0.91
N SER A 89 9.59 -8.82 -0.62
CA SER A 89 8.40 -8.24 -1.27
C SER A 89 8.00 -6.86 -0.70
N GLY A 90 8.72 -6.39 0.32
CA GLY A 90 8.53 -5.11 0.97
C GLY A 90 9.08 -3.92 0.18
N HIS A 91 9.06 -2.76 0.81
CA HIS A 91 9.54 -1.50 0.22
C HIS A 91 10.15 -0.61 1.32
N PRO A 92 11.02 0.37 0.97
CA PRO A 92 11.33 0.87 -0.38
C PRO A 92 12.49 0.18 -1.11
N GLU A 93 13.36 -0.54 -0.41
CA GLU A 93 14.63 -1.08 -0.92
C GLU A 93 14.57 -2.57 -1.27
N GLY A 94 13.54 -3.29 -0.81
CA GLY A 94 13.40 -4.73 -1.07
C GLY A 94 14.42 -5.54 -0.29
N LEU A 95 14.70 -5.12 0.95
CA LEU A 95 15.66 -5.78 1.83
C LEU A 95 15.14 -7.16 2.24
N ILE A 96 16.06 -8.12 2.40
CA ILE A 96 15.72 -9.50 2.77
C ILE A 96 16.29 -9.89 4.13
N GLY A 97 15.50 -10.63 4.92
CA GLY A 97 15.93 -11.26 6.18
C GLY A 97 16.72 -10.32 7.11
N ASP A 98 18.01 -10.61 7.27
CA ASP A 98 18.92 -9.89 8.17
C ASP A 98 19.46 -8.57 7.62
N GLN A 99 19.14 -8.22 6.38
CA GLN A 99 19.37 -6.87 5.87
C GLN A 99 18.43 -5.85 6.52
N ILE A 100 17.28 -6.30 7.03
CA ILE A 100 16.31 -5.45 7.73
C ILE A 100 16.75 -5.32 9.20
N PRO A 101 16.96 -4.09 9.71
CA PRO A 101 17.30 -3.89 11.11
C PRO A 101 16.29 -4.54 12.05
N LEU A 102 16.75 -5.24 13.09
CA LEU A 102 15.88 -5.89 14.08
C LEU A 102 14.78 -4.94 14.63
N PRO A 103 15.08 -3.68 15.02
CA PRO A 103 14.03 -2.78 15.50
C PRO A 103 12.97 -2.46 14.43
N ALA A 104 13.34 -2.39 13.15
CA ALA A 104 12.38 -2.19 12.07
C ALA A 104 11.45 -3.40 11.90
N ARG A 105 11.99 -4.62 12.01
CA ARG A 105 11.18 -5.86 12.01
C ARG A 105 10.19 -5.89 13.18
N VAL A 106 10.60 -5.45 14.36
CA VAL A 106 9.71 -5.36 15.53
C VAL A 106 8.58 -4.36 15.28
N ILE A 107 8.89 -3.17 14.75
CA ILE A 107 7.87 -2.16 14.42
C ILE A 107 6.90 -2.67 13.35
N ALA A 108 7.40 -3.34 12.31
CA ALA A 108 6.57 -3.93 11.25
C ALA A 108 5.51 -4.89 11.83
N VAL A 109 5.92 -5.77 12.75
CA VAL A 109 5.00 -6.69 13.45
C VAL A 109 3.98 -5.92 14.29
N CYS A 110 4.43 -4.91 15.04
CA CYS A 110 3.53 -4.07 15.85
C CYS A 110 2.49 -3.34 14.99
N ASP A 111 2.90 -2.77 13.86
CA ASP A 111 2.01 -2.04 12.95
C ASP A 111 0.96 -2.95 12.32
N ILE A 112 1.36 -4.14 11.83
CA ILE A 112 0.43 -5.11 11.25
C ILE A 112 -0.55 -5.64 12.31
N TYR A 113 -0.06 -5.91 13.53
CA TYR A 113 -0.90 -6.37 14.63
C TYR A 113 -1.95 -5.33 15.04
N ASP A 114 -1.52 -4.07 15.24
CA ASP A 114 -2.43 -2.97 15.59
C ASP A 114 -3.46 -2.74 14.47
N ALA A 115 -3.00 -2.70 13.21
CA ALA A 115 -3.84 -2.57 12.03
C ALA A 115 -4.90 -3.68 11.90
N SER A 116 -4.62 -4.88 12.41
CA SER A 116 -5.49 -6.05 12.32
C SER A 116 -6.48 -6.14 13.48
N THR A 117 -6.08 -5.71 14.67
CA THR A 117 -6.87 -5.82 15.89
C THR A 117 -7.68 -4.54 16.22
N ALA A 118 -7.38 -3.41 15.58
CA ALA A 118 -8.10 -2.16 15.79
C ALA A 118 -9.60 -2.27 15.43
N MET A 119 -10.47 -2.04 16.43
CA MET A 119 -11.94 -2.13 16.31
C MET A 119 -12.58 -1.10 15.34
N ASN A 120 -11.86 -0.03 14.97
CA ASN A 120 -12.43 1.16 14.34
C ASN A 120 -12.15 1.32 12.84
N ARG A 121 -11.82 0.25 12.10
CA ARG A 121 -11.71 0.37 10.63
C ARG A 121 -13.09 0.20 9.98
N PRO A 122 -13.69 1.25 9.37
CA PRO A 122 -15.05 1.20 8.84
C PRO A 122 -15.27 0.14 7.74
N TYR A 123 -14.18 -0.34 7.13
CA TYR A 123 -14.21 -1.29 6.01
C TYR A 123 -13.75 -2.71 6.38
N LYS A 124 -13.32 -2.97 7.63
CA LYS A 124 -12.85 -4.29 8.07
C LYS A 124 -13.10 -4.48 9.56
N SER A 125 -13.88 -5.50 9.91
CA SER A 125 -14.04 -5.92 11.30
C SER A 125 -12.69 -6.32 11.89
N SER A 126 -12.38 -5.86 13.10
CA SER A 126 -11.19 -6.29 13.84
C SER A 126 -11.18 -7.81 14.00
N ILE A 127 -10.02 -8.42 13.84
CA ILE A 127 -9.82 -9.83 14.14
C ILE A 127 -9.27 -9.98 15.56
N SER A 128 -9.52 -11.13 16.20
CA SER A 128 -9.00 -11.38 17.55
C SER A 128 -7.47 -11.55 17.53
N PRO A 129 -6.77 -11.34 18.66
CA PRO A 129 -5.33 -11.60 18.75
C PRO A 129 -4.93 -13.00 18.27
N GLU A 130 -5.73 -14.01 18.57
CA GLU A 130 -5.51 -15.42 18.16
C GLU A 130 -5.62 -15.60 16.64
N GLN A 131 -6.41 -14.76 15.97
CA GLN A 131 -6.54 -14.75 14.51
C GLN A 131 -5.46 -13.91 13.82
N ALA A 132 -4.90 -12.91 14.52
CA ALA A 132 -3.82 -12.07 13.99
C ALA A 132 -2.46 -12.77 14.04
N ALA A 133 -2.19 -13.56 15.09
CA ALA A 133 -0.88 -14.19 15.29
C ALA A 133 -0.38 -15.02 14.08
N PRO A 134 -1.19 -15.87 13.42
CA PRO A 134 -0.73 -16.64 12.25
C PRO A 134 -0.32 -15.76 11.06
N THR A 135 -0.86 -14.55 10.94
CA THR A 135 -0.54 -13.64 9.83
C THR A 135 0.79 -12.91 9.98
N LEU A 136 1.45 -13.07 11.14
CA LEU A 136 2.73 -12.46 11.47
C LEU A 136 3.91 -13.45 11.35
N GLU A 137 3.63 -14.72 11.05
CA GLU A 137 4.64 -15.79 10.92
C GLU A 137 5.21 -15.92 9.48
N ASP A 138 4.58 -15.25 8.51
CA ASP A 138 4.96 -15.19 7.08
C ASP A 138 5.80 -13.94 6.76
#